data_AF-A0A1B6QGR7-F1
#
_entry.id   AF-A0A1B6QGR7-F1
#
_cell.length_a   1.000
_cell.length_b   1.000
_cell.length_c   1.000
_cell.angle_alpha   90.00
_cell.angle_beta   90.00
_cell.angle_gamma   90.00
#
_symmetry.space_group_name_H-M   'P 1'
#
loop_
_entity.id
_entity.type
_entity.pdbx_description
1 polymer ?
#
loop_
_entity_poly.entity_id
_entity_poly.type
_entity_poly.pdbx_seq_one_letter_code
_entity_poly.pdbx_strand_id
1 'polypeptide(L)'
;MKGGDMSSVSPLVSFVLGAAMATVCVLFFMSATPARRLVDISAFTSAAPDNLTGIASSVSDSDSDAAVADSAAALASTATLAPAPAPVQAPSPWGDLEEVLARAATKDRTVIMTQINAAWTRPGSLLDLFFESFRTGEGGVARLLDHLVIVTMDPAAYEGCKAVHRHCYFLRTSNGVDYRSEKMFMSKDYLEMMWGRNRFQQTVLELGYNFLFTDVDVMWFRDPFRHISMAADIAISSDVYIGDPYSLRNFPNGGFLFVRSSAKTIDFYRAWQQGRWRFLGKHEQDVFNLIKHEMAPKLDLAIQFLDTAYISGFCQLSKDLNKICTLHANCCVGLGAKLHDLRGVLDVWRNYTAGTPDERRAGKFQWKLPGICIH
;
A
#
# COMPACT_ATOMS: atom_id res chain seq x y z
N MET A 1 -45.38 -45.86 -21.12
CA MET A 1 -44.21 -45.87 -22.01
C MET A 1 -43.15 -44.97 -21.40
N LYS A 2 -41.97 -45.56 -21.13
CA LYS A 2 -40.63 -45.02 -20.84
C LYS A 2 -40.47 -43.78 -19.95
N GLY A 3 -39.88 -44.03 -18.78
CA GLY A 3 -39.26 -43.03 -17.92
C GLY A 3 -37.90 -42.55 -18.43
N GLY A 4 -37.44 -41.44 -17.83
CA GLY A 4 -36.08 -40.93 -17.90
C GLY A 4 -35.55 -40.81 -16.48
N ASP A 5 -34.50 -41.58 -16.21
CA ASP A 5 -33.81 -41.73 -14.93
C ASP A 5 -32.86 -40.52 -14.75
N MET A 6 -33.05 -39.70 -13.71
CA MET A 6 -32.09 -38.66 -13.32
C MET A 6 -31.12 -39.27 -12.32
N SER A 7 -29.92 -39.61 -12.81
CA SER A 7 -28.83 -40.16 -12.00
C SER A 7 -28.44 -39.20 -10.87
N SER A 8 -28.76 -39.55 -9.62
CA SER A 8 -28.26 -38.82 -8.46
C SER A 8 -26.81 -39.20 -8.22
N VAL A 9 -25.90 -38.25 -8.37
CA VAL A 9 -24.48 -38.43 -8.04
C VAL A 9 -24.34 -38.52 -6.52
N SER A 10 -23.77 -39.61 -6.02
CA SER A 10 -23.58 -39.85 -4.58
C SER A 10 -22.75 -38.73 -3.93
N PRO A 11 -23.06 -38.28 -2.70
CA PRO A 11 -22.29 -37.27 -1.97
C PRO A 11 -20.80 -37.62 -1.85
N LEU A 12 -20.48 -38.92 -1.83
CA LEU A 12 -19.09 -39.41 -1.79
C LEU A 12 -18.36 -39.09 -3.11
N VAL A 13 -19.05 -39.16 -4.25
CA VAL A 13 -18.50 -38.85 -5.57
C VAL A 13 -18.30 -37.34 -5.72
N SER A 14 -19.22 -36.51 -5.23
CA SER A 14 -19.04 -35.04 -5.17
C SER A 14 -17.90 -34.62 -4.24
N PHE A 15 -17.72 -35.32 -3.10
CA PHE A 15 -16.61 -35.05 -2.18
C PHE A 15 -15.25 -35.46 -2.77
N VAL A 16 -15.17 -36.61 -3.44
CA VAL A 16 -13.94 -37.07 -4.11
C VAL A 16 -13.59 -36.19 -5.30
N LEU A 17 -14.57 -35.73 -6.10
CA LEU A 17 -14.36 -34.74 -7.15
C LEU A 17 -13.90 -33.39 -6.60
N GLY A 18 -14.48 -32.92 -5.48
CA GLY A 18 -14.06 -31.70 -4.81
C GLY A 18 -12.63 -31.77 -4.25
N ALA A 19 -12.26 -32.90 -3.64
CA ALA A 19 -10.92 -33.14 -3.11
C ALA A 19 -9.88 -33.30 -4.23
N ALA A 20 -10.24 -33.94 -5.35
CA ALA A 20 -9.38 -34.05 -6.52
C ALA A 20 -9.12 -32.67 -7.17
N MET A 21 -10.14 -31.82 -7.29
CA MET A 21 -9.99 -30.46 -7.81
C MET A 21 -9.12 -29.58 -6.90
N ALA A 22 -9.29 -29.67 -5.58
CA ALA A 22 -8.43 -28.95 -4.63
C ALA A 22 -6.96 -29.41 -4.72
N THR A 23 -6.72 -30.71 -4.92
CA THR A 23 -5.37 -31.27 -5.07
C THR A 23 -4.73 -30.84 -6.40
N VAL A 24 -5.50 -30.78 -7.48
CA VAL A 24 -5.04 -30.27 -8.80
C VAL A 24 -4.74 -28.77 -8.73
N CYS A 25 -5.54 -27.97 -8.01
CA CYS A 25 -5.27 -26.55 -7.80
C CYS A 25 -3.99 -26.32 -6.98
N VAL A 26 -3.76 -27.12 -5.92
CA VAL A 26 -2.52 -27.05 -5.13
C VAL A 26 -1.31 -27.49 -5.97
N LEU A 27 -1.43 -28.51 -6.81
CA LEU A 27 -0.36 -28.96 -7.70
C LEU A 27 -0.04 -27.95 -8.82
N PHE A 28 -1.04 -27.24 -9.36
CA PHE A 28 -0.82 -26.15 -10.32
C PHE A 28 -0.13 -24.93 -9.66
N PHE A 29 -0.48 -24.61 -8.41
CA PHE A 29 0.19 -23.54 -7.66
C PHE A 29 1.62 -23.92 -7.23
N MET A 30 1.93 -25.21 -7.07
CA MET A 30 3.27 -25.69 -6.72
C MET A 30 4.17 -26.00 -7.92
N SER A 31 3.63 -26.10 -9.15
CA SER A 31 4.40 -26.43 -10.36
C SER A 31 4.76 -25.21 -11.23
N ALA A 32 4.32 -24.02 -10.86
CA ALA A 32 4.77 -22.76 -11.46
C ALA A 32 6.14 -22.30 -10.89
N THR A 33 7.15 -23.15 -11.02
CA THR A 33 8.57 -22.76 -10.91
C THR A 33 9.26 -23.18 -12.20
N PRO A 34 9.88 -22.26 -12.97
CA PRO A 34 10.70 -22.66 -14.11
C PRO A 34 11.92 -23.39 -13.58
N ALA A 35 12.02 -24.68 -13.90
CA ALA A 35 13.24 -25.46 -13.73
C ALA A 35 14.39 -24.76 -14.47
N ARG A 36 15.34 -24.16 -13.74
CA ARG A 36 16.65 -23.83 -14.30
C ARG A 36 17.52 -25.07 -14.23
N ARG A 37 17.82 -25.65 -15.40
CA ARG A 37 18.86 -26.67 -15.57
C ARG A 37 20.22 -26.10 -15.17
N LEU A 38 21.01 -26.96 -14.52
CA LEU A 38 22.45 -26.84 -14.33
C LEU A 38 23.16 -26.42 -15.61
N VAL A 39 24.05 -25.44 -15.50
CA VAL A 39 25.28 -25.41 -16.30
C VAL A 39 26.43 -25.33 -15.31
N ASP A 40 27.20 -26.42 -15.27
CA ASP A 40 28.54 -26.47 -14.70
C ASP A 40 29.45 -25.48 -15.43
N ILE A 41 30.13 -24.61 -14.67
CA ILE A 41 31.47 -24.15 -15.03
C ILE A 41 32.33 -24.24 -13.77
N SER A 42 33.17 -25.26 -13.78
CA SER A 42 34.29 -25.47 -12.88
C SER A 42 35.42 -24.46 -13.17
N ALA A 43 36.26 -24.24 -12.15
CA ALA A 43 37.57 -23.59 -12.14
C ALA A 43 37.61 -22.06 -11.94
N PHE A 44 37.99 -21.60 -10.74
CA PHE A 44 39.41 -21.50 -10.36
C PHE A 44 39.55 -21.38 -8.83
N THR A 45 40.55 -22.06 -8.30
CA THR A 45 40.95 -22.12 -6.89
C THR A 45 41.85 -20.96 -6.49
N SER A 46 41.88 -20.73 -5.16
CA SER A 46 42.99 -20.22 -4.33
C SER A 46 43.49 -18.79 -4.52
N ALA A 47 43.32 -17.94 -3.50
CA ALA A 47 44.35 -17.71 -2.47
C ALA A 47 44.04 -16.43 -1.64
N ALA A 48 44.13 -16.54 -0.32
CA ALA A 48 44.57 -15.49 0.59
C ALA A 48 45.84 -16.03 1.29
N PRO A 49 46.57 -15.29 2.15
CA PRO A 49 46.53 -13.86 2.50
C PRO A 49 47.93 -13.21 2.34
N ASP A 50 48.13 -11.94 2.72
CA ASP A 50 49.27 -11.59 3.59
C ASP A 50 49.24 -10.17 4.17
N ASN A 51 49.89 -10.10 5.34
CA ASN A 51 50.15 -9.01 6.27
C ASN A 51 51.04 -7.87 5.72
N LEU A 52 51.03 -6.73 6.43
CA LEU A 52 52.18 -5.95 6.97
C LEU A 52 51.67 -4.59 7.48
N THR A 53 51.46 -4.41 8.79
CA THR A 53 52.34 -3.68 9.74
C THR A 53 52.98 -2.38 9.24
N GLY A 54 52.83 -1.30 10.03
CA GLY A 54 54.00 -0.45 10.31
C GLY A 54 53.80 1.05 10.57
N ILE A 55 53.69 1.39 11.86
CA ILE A 55 54.48 2.43 12.57
C ILE A 55 54.05 3.92 12.50
N ALA A 56 54.12 4.49 13.70
CA ALA A 56 53.77 5.82 14.19
C ALA A 56 54.86 6.89 14.06
N SER A 57 54.48 8.15 14.31
CA SER A 57 55.16 9.24 15.07
C SER A 57 54.70 10.60 14.49
N SER A 58 54.02 11.52 15.19
CA SER A 58 54.33 12.33 16.38
C SER A 58 55.56 13.23 16.23
N VAL A 59 55.38 14.54 16.03
CA VAL A 59 56.23 15.61 16.60
C VAL A 59 55.37 16.87 16.82
N SER A 60 55.54 17.47 17.99
CA SER A 60 55.09 18.76 18.49
C SER A 60 55.86 19.93 17.85
N ASP A 61 55.34 21.16 17.96
CA ASP A 61 56.03 22.18 18.76
C ASP A 61 55.21 23.48 18.88
N SER A 62 55.35 24.02 20.09
CA SER A 62 54.91 25.30 20.61
C SER A 62 55.76 26.46 20.06
N ASP A 63 55.22 27.68 19.98
CA ASP A 63 55.62 28.73 20.93
C ASP A 63 54.84 30.03 20.76
N SER A 64 54.72 30.69 21.92
CA SER A 64 54.15 31.98 22.26
C SER A 64 54.96 33.18 21.76
N ASP A 65 54.32 34.34 21.58
CA ASP A 65 54.80 35.56 22.24
C ASP A 65 53.83 36.76 22.19
N ALA A 66 54.15 37.72 23.05
CA ALA A 66 53.28 38.63 23.80
C ALA A 66 52.86 39.95 23.13
N ALA A 67 51.98 40.64 23.87
CA ALA A 67 51.24 41.87 23.59
C ALA A 67 52.07 43.15 23.38
N VAL A 68 51.50 44.08 22.60
CA VAL A 68 51.65 45.53 22.78
C VAL A 68 50.28 46.20 22.56
N ALA A 69 49.85 46.97 23.54
CA ALA A 69 48.66 47.79 23.50
C ALA A 69 48.99 49.18 22.94
N ASP A 70 48.15 49.72 22.06
CA ASP A 70 48.05 51.16 21.86
C ASP A 70 46.59 51.57 21.70
N SER A 71 46.25 52.68 22.36
CA SER A 71 44.90 53.21 22.54
C SER A 71 44.60 54.25 21.48
N ALA A 72 43.56 54.03 20.68
CA ALA A 72 42.94 55.08 19.89
C ALA A 72 41.41 54.97 20.01
N ALA A 73 40.81 55.98 20.65
CA ALA A 73 39.38 56.14 20.78
C ALA A 73 38.73 56.32 19.40
N ALA A 74 37.87 55.38 19.02
CA ALA A 74 37.04 55.48 17.83
C ALA A 74 35.56 55.32 18.22
N LEU A 75 34.75 56.24 17.73
CA LEU A 75 33.31 56.36 17.96
C LEU A 75 32.58 55.01 17.79
N ALA A 76 31.78 54.65 18.78
CA ALA A 76 30.87 53.52 18.73
C ALA A 76 29.76 53.77 17.69
N SER A 77 29.84 53.09 16.55
CA SER A 77 28.69 52.82 15.69
C SER A 77 28.28 51.38 15.92
N THR A 78 27.21 51.16 16.67
CA THR A 78 26.56 49.85 16.82
C THR A 78 25.92 49.47 15.49
N ALA A 79 26.70 48.80 14.63
CA ALA A 79 26.16 48.09 13.48
C ALA A 79 25.43 46.84 13.99
N THR A 80 24.10 46.88 13.96
CA THR A 80 23.26 45.70 14.16
C THR A 80 23.58 44.72 13.04
N LEU A 81 24.31 43.64 13.35
CA LEU A 81 24.54 42.55 12.40
C LEU A 81 23.18 42.00 11.97
N ALA A 82 22.94 41.97 10.65
CA ALA A 82 21.79 41.29 10.09
C ALA A 82 21.78 39.83 10.58
N PRO A 83 20.60 39.24 10.86
CA PRO A 83 20.53 37.84 11.27
C PRO A 83 21.23 36.99 10.22
N ALA A 84 22.10 36.08 10.68
CA ALA A 84 22.72 35.12 9.77
C ALA A 84 21.62 34.44 8.93
N PRO A 85 21.82 34.28 7.61
CA PRO A 85 20.85 33.57 6.79
C PRO A 85 20.58 32.21 7.42
N ALA A 86 19.31 31.86 7.55
CA ALA A 86 18.89 30.58 8.10
C ALA A 86 19.70 29.46 7.43
N PRO A 87 20.15 28.44 8.19
CA PRO A 87 20.91 27.34 7.61
C PRO A 87 20.16 26.81 6.40
N VAL A 88 20.81 26.80 5.23
CA VAL A 88 20.26 26.17 4.03
C VAL A 88 20.06 24.71 4.39
N GLN A 89 18.80 24.31 4.61
CA GLN A 89 18.47 22.92 4.91
C GLN A 89 18.99 22.08 3.76
N ALA A 90 19.81 21.08 4.08
CA ALA A 90 20.24 20.10 3.10
C ALA A 90 18.96 19.52 2.44
N PRO A 91 18.92 19.39 1.10
CA PRO A 91 17.75 18.88 0.42
C PRO A 91 17.39 17.51 1.03
N SER A 92 16.13 17.37 1.46
CA SER A 92 15.63 16.14 2.05
C SER A 92 15.93 14.96 1.11
N PRO A 93 16.39 13.80 1.61
CA PRO A 93 16.60 12.63 0.77
C PRO A 93 15.31 12.17 0.07
N TRP A 94 14.16 12.67 0.51
CA TRP A 94 12.83 12.40 -0.01
C TRP A 94 12.27 13.52 -0.89
N GLY A 95 13.08 14.50 -1.31
CA GLY A 95 12.61 15.63 -2.11
C GLY A 95 11.57 16.47 -1.37
N ASP A 96 10.38 16.62 -1.96
CA ASP A 96 9.26 17.41 -1.43
C ASP A 96 8.26 16.59 -0.60
N LEU A 97 8.58 15.32 -0.28
CA LEU A 97 7.66 14.41 0.42
C LEU A 97 7.13 14.98 1.74
N GLU A 98 8.02 15.50 2.60
CA GLU A 98 7.65 16.03 3.92
C GLU A 98 6.68 17.20 3.80
N GLU A 99 6.86 18.05 2.78
CA GLU A 99 6.00 19.18 2.49
C GLU A 99 4.63 18.73 1.95
N VAL A 100 4.60 17.75 1.05
CA VAL A 100 3.36 17.16 0.53
C VAL A 100 2.56 16.50 1.67
N LEU A 101 3.22 15.71 2.53
CA LEU A 101 2.59 15.08 3.69
C LEU A 101 2.05 16.12 4.67
N ALA A 102 2.83 17.16 4.99
CA ALA A 102 2.41 18.22 5.91
C ALA A 102 1.15 18.96 5.42
N ARG A 103 1.03 19.19 4.11
CA ARG A 103 -0.15 19.84 3.51
C ARG A 103 -1.39 18.95 3.46
N ALA A 104 -1.19 17.65 3.22
CA ALA A 104 -2.30 16.70 3.10
C ALA A 104 -2.78 16.18 4.47
N ALA A 105 -1.93 16.20 5.49
CA ALA A 105 -2.24 15.57 6.76
C ALA A 105 -3.42 16.20 7.50
N THR A 106 -4.21 15.35 8.16
CA THR A 106 -5.17 15.76 9.18
C THR A 106 -4.45 16.27 10.44
N LYS A 107 -5.21 16.81 11.41
CA LYS A 107 -4.66 17.32 12.68
C LYS A 107 -3.88 16.26 13.48
N ASP A 108 -4.30 15.00 13.40
CA ASP A 108 -3.65 13.84 14.01
C ASP A 108 -2.53 13.23 13.16
N ARG A 109 -2.05 13.96 12.13
CA ARG A 109 -1.00 13.54 11.19
C ARG A 109 -1.36 12.30 10.37
N THR A 110 -2.64 12.11 10.06
CA THR A 110 -3.09 11.03 9.17
C THR A 110 -3.18 11.52 7.73
N VAL A 111 -2.59 10.77 6.79
CA VAL A 111 -2.72 10.99 5.34
C VAL A 111 -3.43 9.81 4.68
N ILE A 112 -4.27 10.07 3.68
CA ILE A 112 -4.77 9.02 2.80
C ILE A 112 -3.81 8.91 1.63
N MET A 113 -3.47 7.71 1.19
CA MET A 113 -2.44 7.51 0.18
C MET A 113 -2.88 6.51 -0.86
N THR A 114 -2.59 6.79 -2.13
CA THR A 114 -2.71 5.82 -3.21
C THR A 114 -1.45 5.86 -4.07
N GLN A 115 -1.20 4.79 -4.81
CA GLN A 115 -0.03 4.68 -5.68
C GLN A 115 -0.46 4.32 -7.09
N ILE A 116 0.04 5.08 -8.07
CA ILE A 116 -0.35 4.94 -9.47
C ILE A 116 0.85 4.99 -10.41
N ASN A 117 0.65 4.43 -11.61
CA ASN A 117 1.51 4.58 -12.77
C ASN A 117 0.71 5.09 -13.99
N ALA A 118 1.36 5.32 -15.12
CA ALA A 118 0.74 5.90 -16.31
C ALA A 118 -0.44 5.07 -16.89
N ALA A 119 -0.49 3.76 -16.64
CA ALA A 119 -1.60 2.93 -17.09
C ALA A 119 -2.94 3.35 -16.44
N TRP A 120 -2.89 3.94 -15.24
CA TRP A 120 -4.04 4.28 -14.41
C TRP A 120 -4.46 5.75 -14.51
N THR A 121 -3.81 6.57 -15.33
CA THR A 121 -4.08 8.03 -15.45
C THR A 121 -4.72 8.45 -16.77
N ARG A 122 -4.98 7.52 -17.70
CA ARG A 122 -5.65 7.84 -18.97
C ARG A 122 -7.10 8.29 -18.73
N PRO A 123 -7.70 9.14 -19.59
CA PRO A 123 -9.13 9.45 -19.48
C PRO A 123 -9.99 8.18 -19.49
N GLY A 124 -10.97 8.10 -18.58
CA GLY A 124 -11.80 6.92 -18.33
C GLY A 124 -11.09 5.79 -17.58
N SER A 125 -9.95 6.07 -16.94
CA SER A 125 -9.16 5.12 -16.15
C SER A 125 -9.73 4.87 -14.75
N LEU A 126 -9.05 4.01 -14.00
CA LEU A 126 -9.41 3.74 -12.61
C LEU A 126 -9.26 4.97 -11.71
N LEU A 127 -8.33 5.88 -12.00
CA LEU A 127 -8.22 7.12 -11.23
C LEU A 127 -9.48 8.00 -11.36
N ASP A 128 -10.11 8.01 -12.54
CA ASP A 128 -11.37 8.75 -12.73
C ASP A 128 -12.50 8.12 -11.92
N LEU A 129 -12.63 6.78 -11.96
CA LEU A 129 -13.64 6.06 -11.16
C LEU A 129 -13.38 6.23 -9.65
N PHE A 130 -12.12 6.22 -9.25
CA PHE A 130 -11.69 6.48 -7.88
C PHE A 130 -12.19 7.85 -7.43
N PHE A 131 -11.85 8.93 -8.14
CA PHE A 131 -12.33 10.27 -7.78
C PHE A 131 -13.85 10.41 -7.85
N GLU A 132 -14.50 9.81 -8.85
CA GLU A 132 -15.95 9.79 -8.97
C GLU A 132 -16.61 9.15 -7.74
N SER A 133 -16.05 8.04 -7.25
CA SER A 133 -16.57 7.37 -6.05
C SER A 133 -16.54 8.30 -4.83
N PHE A 134 -15.43 8.98 -4.55
CA PHE A 134 -15.35 9.94 -3.45
C PHE A 134 -16.38 11.07 -3.58
N ARG A 135 -16.56 11.61 -4.78
CA ARG A 135 -17.47 12.73 -5.05
C ARG A 135 -18.94 12.33 -4.96
N THR A 136 -19.27 11.10 -5.32
CA THR A 136 -20.63 10.54 -5.25
C THR A 136 -20.90 9.81 -3.93
N GLY A 137 -19.89 9.66 -3.07
CA GLY A 137 -20.02 9.10 -1.73
C GLY A 137 -20.86 9.97 -0.79
N GLU A 138 -21.56 9.33 0.13
CA GLU A 138 -22.40 9.98 1.14
C GLU A 138 -21.59 10.37 2.39
N GLY A 139 -22.17 11.21 3.25
CA GLY A 139 -21.59 11.51 4.56
C GLY A 139 -20.31 12.35 4.52
N GLY A 140 -20.05 13.07 3.43
CA GLY A 140 -18.93 13.99 3.32
C GLY A 140 -17.60 13.36 2.88
N VAL A 141 -17.62 12.12 2.38
CA VAL A 141 -16.43 11.40 1.86
C VAL A 141 -15.63 12.24 0.86
N ALA A 142 -16.27 13.06 0.03
CA ALA A 142 -15.60 13.94 -0.92
C ALA A 142 -14.52 14.82 -0.26
N ARG A 143 -14.68 15.24 1.00
CA ARG A 143 -13.70 16.04 1.75
C ARG A 143 -12.43 15.26 2.08
N LEU A 144 -12.48 13.94 2.12
CA LEU A 144 -11.29 13.11 2.33
C LEU A 144 -10.27 13.24 1.19
N LEU A 145 -10.70 13.71 0.01
CA LEU A 145 -9.78 14.03 -1.08
C LEU A 145 -8.80 15.16 -0.72
N ASP A 146 -9.16 16.07 0.20
CA ASP A 146 -8.23 17.09 0.69
C ASP A 146 -7.03 16.47 1.44
N HIS A 147 -7.17 15.22 1.90
CA HIS A 147 -6.14 14.47 2.63
C HIS A 147 -5.49 13.35 1.82
N LEU A 148 -5.86 13.22 0.54
CA LEU A 148 -5.29 12.22 -0.36
C LEU A 148 -3.92 12.67 -0.85
N VAL A 149 -2.91 11.81 -0.77
CA VAL A 149 -1.62 11.92 -1.44
C VAL A 149 -1.55 10.86 -2.53
N ILE A 150 -1.31 11.28 -3.77
CA ILE A 150 -1.12 10.38 -4.90
C ILE A 150 0.38 10.22 -5.15
N VAL A 151 0.86 9.01 -4.93
CA VAL A 151 2.24 8.61 -5.15
C VAL A 151 2.37 8.10 -6.59
N THR A 152 3.15 8.78 -7.40
CA THR A 152 3.30 8.45 -8.82
C THR A 152 4.63 7.77 -9.07
N MET A 153 4.62 6.72 -9.89
CA MET A 153 5.79 5.88 -10.17
C MET A 153 6.56 6.26 -11.43
N ASP A 154 6.01 7.17 -12.24
CA ASP A 154 6.63 7.63 -13.48
C ASP A 154 6.24 9.09 -13.80
N PRO A 155 7.01 9.78 -14.66
CA PRO A 155 6.76 11.19 -14.97
C PRO A 155 5.39 11.46 -15.60
N ALA A 156 4.85 10.55 -16.42
CA ALA A 156 3.56 10.76 -17.08
C ALA A 156 2.41 10.66 -16.06
N ALA A 157 2.51 9.72 -15.10
CA ALA A 157 1.60 9.66 -13.97
C ALA A 157 1.69 10.92 -13.10
N TYR A 158 2.89 11.46 -12.88
CA TYR A 158 3.09 12.69 -12.11
C TYR A 158 2.44 13.92 -12.76
N GLU A 159 2.65 14.12 -14.07
CA GLU A 159 1.98 15.20 -14.81
C GLU A 159 0.46 15.03 -14.82
N GLY A 160 -0.03 13.81 -15.06
CA GLY A 160 -1.46 13.49 -15.00
C GLY A 160 -2.06 13.78 -13.63
N CYS A 161 -1.36 13.42 -12.54
CA CYS A 161 -1.79 13.71 -11.18
C CYS A 161 -1.92 15.21 -10.94
N LYS A 162 -0.89 16.01 -11.28
CA LYS A 162 -0.90 17.46 -11.07
C LYS A 162 -2.04 18.17 -11.80
N ALA A 163 -2.53 17.59 -12.90
CA ALA A 163 -3.65 18.14 -13.64
C ALA A 163 -5.01 17.97 -12.93
N VAL A 164 -5.14 16.98 -12.04
CA VAL A 164 -6.42 16.61 -11.40
C VAL A 164 -6.41 16.68 -9.87
N HIS A 165 -5.23 16.79 -9.26
CA HIS A 165 -5.05 16.74 -7.81
C HIS A 165 -3.90 17.61 -7.31
N ARG A 166 -4.00 18.08 -6.06
CA ARG A 166 -3.06 19.03 -5.45
C ARG A 166 -1.90 18.40 -4.70
N HIS A 167 -2.02 17.14 -4.27
CA HIS A 167 -1.03 16.45 -3.45
C HIS A 167 -0.48 15.25 -4.22
N CYS A 168 0.47 15.55 -5.11
CA CYS A 168 1.14 14.57 -5.95
C CYS A 168 2.59 14.45 -5.50
N TYR A 169 3.09 13.23 -5.35
CA TYR A 169 4.49 12.97 -5.03
C TYR A 169 5.11 11.99 -6.03
N PHE A 170 6.23 12.39 -6.64
CA PHE A 170 6.94 11.53 -7.58
C PHE A 170 7.96 10.64 -6.87
N LEU A 171 7.61 9.35 -6.70
CA LEU A 171 8.50 8.37 -6.09
C LEU A 171 9.56 7.93 -7.08
N ARG A 172 10.76 8.51 -6.96
CA ARG A 172 11.91 8.14 -7.78
C ARG A 172 12.47 6.79 -7.34
N THR A 173 12.35 5.77 -8.18
CA THR A 173 12.95 4.45 -7.94
C THR A 173 14.37 4.39 -8.52
N SER A 174 15.35 4.06 -7.68
CA SER A 174 16.78 4.03 -8.03
C SER A 174 17.22 2.84 -8.89
N ASN A 175 16.32 1.88 -9.18
CA ASN A 175 16.63 0.60 -9.83
C ASN A 175 16.43 0.59 -11.35
N GLY A 176 16.06 1.71 -11.97
CA GLY A 176 15.92 1.82 -13.43
C GLY A 176 14.79 0.99 -14.06
N VAL A 177 13.86 0.47 -13.25
CA VAL A 177 12.71 -0.31 -13.72
C VAL A 177 11.67 0.64 -14.34
N ASP A 178 11.24 0.35 -15.58
CA ASP A 178 10.17 1.12 -16.24
C ASP A 178 8.80 0.71 -15.70
N TYR A 179 8.19 1.56 -14.87
CA TYR A 179 6.87 1.31 -14.28
C TYR A 179 5.69 1.87 -15.09
N ARG A 180 5.89 2.38 -16.31
CA ARG A 180 4.84 3.05 -17.10
C ARG A 180 3.67 2.15 -17.50
N SER A 181 3.89 0.83 -17.64
CA SER A 181 2.86 -0.14 -18.06
C SER A 181 2.23 -0.89 -16.88
N GLU A 182 1.03 -1.45 -17.09
CA GLU A 182 0.46 -2.44 -16.18
C GLU A 182 1.45 -3.61 -16.03
N LYS A 183 1.71 -4.01 -14.79
CA LYS A 183 2.60 -5.13 -14.50
C LYS A 183 1.77 -6.39 -14.28
N MET A 184 2.10 -7.43 -15.03
CA MET A 184 1.50 -8.74 -14.84
C MET A 184 1.71 -9.20 -13.39
N PHE A 185 0.63 -9.65 -12.76
CA PHE A 185 0.66 -10.18 -11.39
C PHE A 185 1.78 -11.22 -11.22
N MET A 186 2.52 -11.14 -10.12
CA MET A 186 3.68 -11.99 -9.78
C MET A 186 4.91 -11.90 -10.70
N SER A 187 4.95 -10.99 -11.68
CA SER A 187 6.19 -10.70 -12.41
C SER A 187 7.28 -10.11 -11.51
N LYS A 188 8.55 -10.20 -11.92
CA LYS A 188 9.66 -9.59 -11.16
C LYS A 188 9.43 -8.09 -10.91
N ASP A 189 9.01 -7.36 -11.94
CA ASP A 189 8.71 -5.93 -11.85
C ASP A 189 7.54 -5.65 -10.89
N TYR A 190 6.53 -6.51 -10.88
CA TYR A 190 5.42 -6.43 -9.93
C TYR A 190 5.90 -6.61 -8.49
N LEU A 191 6.73 -7.63 -8.22
CA LEU A 191 7.30 -7.86 -6.89
C LEU A 191 8.16 -6.67 -6.44
N GLU A 192 9.02 -6.13 -7.31
CA GLU A 192 9.80 -4.93 -6.99
C GLU A 192 8.93 -3.72 -6.67
N MET A 193 7.88 -3.50 -7.46
CA MET A 193 6.91 -2.41 -7.24
C MET A 193 6.21 -2.53 -5.89
N MET A 194 5.72 -3.72 -5.54
CA MET A 194 4.98 -4.00 -4.31
C MET A 194 5.86 -3.90 -3.06
N TRP A 195 7.11 -4.36 -3.14
CA TRP A 195 8.08 -4.15 -2.07
C TRP A 195 8.51 -2.68 -1.95
N GLY A 196 8.61 -1.96 -3.07
CA GLY A 196 8.81 -0.51 -3.10
C GLY A 196 7.68 0.26 -2.43
N ARG A 197 6.42 -0.14 -2.67
CA ARG A 197 5.22 0.36 -1.97
C ARG A 197 5.36 0.19 -0.46
N ASN A 198 5.67 -1.03 -0.01
CA ASN A 198 5.83 -1.32 1.41
C ASN A 198 6.98 -0.52 2.05
N ARG A 199 8.08 -0.30 1.31
CA ARG A 199 9.22 0.50 1.80
C ARG A 199 8.85 1.98 1.93
N PHE A 200 8.10 2.50 0.97
CA PHE A 200 7.62 3.87 1.02
C PHE A 200 6.62 4.09 2.17
N GLN A 201 5.71 3.14 2.40
CA GLN A 201 4.82 3.15 3.57
C GLN A 201 5.63 3.19 4.89
N GLN A 202 6.73 2.42 4.99
CA GLN A 202 7.64 2.50 6.14
C GLN A 202 8.22 3.91 6.31
N THR A 203 8.69 4.55 5.22
CA THR A 203 9.22 5.92 5.28
C THR A 203 8.19 6.90 5.83
N VAL A 204 6.92 6.80 5.44
CA VAL A 204 5.85 7.67 5.96
C VAL A 204 5.68 7.50 7.48
N LEU A 205 5.74 6.27 7.98
CA LEU A 205 5.70 5.99 9.43
C LEU A 205 6.92 6.55 10.15
N GLU A 206 8.12 6.40 9.58
CA GLU A 206 9.38 6.92 10.12
C GLU A 206 9.41 8.45 10.18
N LEU A 207 8.69 9.13 9.27
CA LEU A 207 8.45 10.57 9.29
C LEU A 207 7.37 11.00 10.32
N GLY A 208 6.76 10.05 11.03
CA GLY A 208 5.80 10.31 12.10
C GLY A 208 4.37 10.55 11.63
N TYR A 209 4.01 10.15 10.41
CA TYR A 209 2.64 10.24 9.90
C TYR A 209 1.94 8.89 9.99
N ASN A 210 0.67 8.90 10.42
CA ASN A 210 -0.22 7.76 10.19
C ASN A 210 -0.63 7.78 8.71
N PHE A 211 -0.99 6.63 8.17
CA PHE A 211 -1.54 6.60 6.83
C PHE A 211 -2.72 5.64 6.72
N LEU A 212 -3.61 5.94 5.77
CA LEU A 212 -4.55 4.99 5.18
C LEU A 212 -4.22 4.83 3.71
N PHE A 213 -3.62 3.70 3.36
CA PHE A 213 -3.33 3.32 2.00
C PHE A 213 -4.57 2.70 1.35
N THR A 214 -4.85 3.08 0.11
CA THR A 214 -5.92 2.54 -0.72
C THR A 214 -5.42 2.34 -2.15
N ASP A 215 -5.68 1.18 -2.72
CA ASP A 215 -5.49 0.97 -4.15
C ASP A 215 -6.51 1.81 -4.94
N VAL A 216 -6.15 2.16 -6.17
CA VAL A 216 -6.96 3.05 -7.04
C VAL A 216 -8.23 2.37 -7.56
N ASP A 217 -8.33 1.05 -7.45
CA ASP A 217 -9.49 0.24 -7.79
C ASP A 217 -10.39 -0.08 -6.58
N VAL A 218 -10.26 0.71 -5.51
CA VAL A 218 -11.17 0.75 -4.37
C VAL A 218 -12.15 1.91 -4.56
N MET A 219 -13.45 1.61 -4.63
CA MET A 219 -14.51 2.62 -4.66
C MET A 219 -14.90 3.03 -3.25
N TRP A 220 -15.08 4.33 -3.03
CA TRP A 220 -15.41 4.93 -1.74
C TRP A 220 -16.85 5.44 -1.74
N PHE A 221 -17.64 5.01 -0.77
CA PHE A 221 -19.07 5.28 -0.66
C PHE A 221 -19.45 5.99 0.63
N ARG A 222 -18.77 5.66 1.74
CA ARG A 222 -18.95 6.26 3.07
C ARG A 222 -17.61 6.33 3.78
N ASP A 223 -17.54 7.13 4.84
CA ASP A 223 -16.33 7.26 5.65
C ASP A 223 -15.96 5.91 6.32
N PRO A 224 -14.82 5.29 5.96
CA PRO A 224 -14.40 4.02 6.54
C PRO A 224 -13.70 4.19 7.90
N PHE A 225 -13.26 5.39 8.27
CA PHE A 225 -12.57 5.62 9.55
C PHE A 225 -13.43 5.28 10.76
N ARG A 226 -14.77 5.38 10.62
CA ARG A 226 -15.72 4.95 11.66
C ARG A 226 -15.68 3.46 12.00
N HIS A 227 -15.05 2.64 11.14
CA HIS A 227 -14.88 1.20 11.34
C HIS A 227 -13.45 0.82 11.75
N ILE A 228 -12.54 1.80 11.85
CA ILE A 228 -11.18 1.60 12.34
C ILE A 228 -11.17 1.90 13.84
N SER A 229 -10.76 0.92 14.64
CA SER A 229 -10.67 1.07 16.09
C SER A 229 -9.60 2.07 16.47
N MET A 230 -9.89 2.94 17.43
CA MET A 230 -8.88 3.83 18.02
C MET A 230 -7.74 3.07 18.69
N ALA A 231 -7.93 1.80 19.06
CA ALA A 231 -6.86 0.97 19.63
C ALA A 231 -6.01 0.26 18.56
N ALA A 232 -6.42 0.26 17.28
CA ALA A 232 -5.70 -0.45 16.24
C ALA A 232 -4.36 0.22 15.90
N ASP A 233 -3.29 -0.57 15.90
CA ASP A 233 -1.99 -0.17 15.35
C ASP A 233 -1.99 -0.32 13.83
N ILE A 234 -2.63 -1.40 13.35
CA ILE A 234 -2.81 -1.74 11.95
C ILE A 234 -4.29 -2.11 11.76
N ALA A 235 -4.95 -1.53 10.76
CA ALA A 235 -6.26 -1.98 10.31
C ALA A 235 -6.19 -2.31 8.81
N ILE A 236 -6.52 -3.54 8.44
CA ILE A 236 -6.31 -4.07 7.09
C ILE A 236 -7.57 -4.75 6.56
N SER A 237 -7.89 -4.51 5.29
CA SER A 237 -8.96 -5.25 4.61
C SER A 237 -8.65 -6.74 4.49
N SER A 238 -9.63 -7.55 4.09
CA SER A 238 -9.46 -9.00 3.94
C SER A 238 -10.01 -9.51 2.61
N ASP A 239 -9.30 -10.43 1.98
CA ASP A 239 -9.85 -11.27 0.92
C ASP A 239 -10.82 -12.30 1.51
N VAL A 240 -10.52 -12.80 2.73
CA VAL A 240 -11.41 -13.67 3.51
C VAL A 240 -11.44 -13.20 4.98
N TYR A 241 -12.56 -12.58 5.35
CA TYR A 241 -12.93 -12.26 6.71
C TYR A 241 -13.75 -13.40 7.33
N ILE A 242 -13.36 -13.85 8.52
CA ILE A 242 -13.95 -15.02 9.19
C ILE A 242 -14.93 -14.66 10.32
N GLY A 243 -15.17 -13.36 10.55
CA GLY A 243 -16.16 -12.86 11.52
C GLY A 243 -15.56 -12.20 12.77
N ASP A 244 -14.35 -12.59 13.18
CA ASP A 244 -13.64 -11.98 14.31
C ASP A 244 -12.59 -10.97 13.82
N PRO A 245 -12.71 -9.67 14.17
CA PRO A 245 -11.80 -8.63 13.70
C PRO A 245 -10.38 -8.72 14.26
N TYR A 246 -10.12 -9.51 15.29
CA TYR A 246 -8.77 -9.65 15.87
C TYR A 246 -8.18 -11.05 15.66
N SER A 247 -8.89 -11.94 14.97
CA SER A 247 -8.36 -13.25 14.65
C SER A 247 -7.27 -13.15 13.59
N LEU A 248 -6.04 -13.57 13.93
CA LEU A 248 -4.96 -13.68 12.96
C LEU A 248 -5.23 -14.72 11.86
N ARG A 249 -6.32 -15.49 11.95
CA ARG A 249 -6.76 -16.44 10.92
C ARG A 249 -7.47 -15.80 9.72
N ASN A 250 -7.82 -14.51 9.78
CA ASN A 250 -8.30 -13.77 8.61
C ASN A 250 -7.23 -13.75 7.50
N PHE A 251 -7.64 -13.66 6.24
CA PHE A 251 -6.72 -13.51 5.10
C PHE A 251 -6.71 -12.05 4.64
N PRO A 252 -5.72 -11.26 5.05
CA PRO A 252 -5.68 -9.82 4.78
C PRO A 252 -5.37 -9.50 3.32
N ASN A 253 -5.88 -8.34 2.89
CA ASN A 253 -5.62 -7.74 1.59
C ASN A 253 -4.94 -6.37 1.77
N GLY A 254 -3.84 -6.15 1.04
CA GLY A 254 -3.02 -4.95 1.14
C GLY A 254 -3.55 -3.72 0.41
N GLY A 255 -4.68 -3.83 -0.31
CA GLY A 255 -5.27 -2.73 -1.08
C GLY A 255 -6.08 -1.74 -0.27
N PHE A 256 -6.35 -2.03 1.01
CA PHE A 256 -6.87 -1.05 1.95
C PHE A 256 -6.26 -1.30 3.34
N LEU A 257 -5.41 -0.38 3.79
CA LEU A 257 -4.51 -0.56 4.92
C LEU A 257 -4.28 0.75 5.68
N PHE A 258 -4.78 0.85 6.90
CA PHE A 258 -4.45 1.89 7.85
C PHE A 258 -3.33 1.43 8.79
N VAL A 259 -2.36 2.32 9.04
CA VAL A 259 -1.30 2.08 10.03
C VAL A 259 -1.03 3.36 10.81
N ARG A 260 -1.01 3.22 12.14
CA ARG A 260 -0.59 4.29 13.05
C ARG A 260 0.92 4.35 13.13
N SER A 261 1.51 5.54 13.06
CA SER A 261 2.94 5.70 13.33
C SER A 261 3.24 5.49 14.81
N SER A 262 4.05 4.48 15.10
CA SER A 262 4.57 4.18 16.43
C SER A 262 5.87 3.39 16.30
N ALA A 263 6.64 3.28 17.40
CA ALA A 263 7.83 2.43 17.41
C ALA A 263 7.49 0.97 17.04
N LYS A 264 6.36 0.45 17.54
CA LYS A 264 5.89 -0.91 17.26
C LYS A 264 5.63 -1.14 15.77
N THR A 265 4.92 -0.23 15.10
CA THR A 265 4.58 -0.39 13.68
C THR A 265 5.80 -0.16 12.78
N ILE A 266 6.71 0.73 13.14
CA ILE A 266 7.98 0.90 12.42
C ILE A 266 8.82 -0.39 12.52
N ASP A 267 8.92 -1.01 13.69
CA ASP A 267 9.63 -2.29 13.87
C ASP A 267 8.96 -3.44 13.12
N PHE A 268 7.62 -3.45 13.08
CA PHE A 268 6.87 -4.39 12.24
C PHE A 268 7.22 -4.23 10.76
N TYR A 269 7.23 -3.01 10.23
CA TYR A 269 7.59 -2.73 8.85
C TYR A 269 9.04 -3.10 8.52
N ARG A 270 9.97 -2.93 9.46
CA ARG A 270 11.36 -3.44 9.31
C ARG A 270 11.38 -4.95 9.16
N ALA A 271 10.67 -5.69 10.00
CA ALA A 271 10.55 -7.14 9.89
C ALA A 271 9.85 -7.57 8.58
N TRP A 272 8.84 -6.81 8.16
CA TRP A 272 8.13 -7.05 6.90
C TRP A 272 9.05 -6.92 5.70
N GLN A 273 9.83 -5.84 5.61
CA GLN A 273 10.85 -5.64 4.58
C GLN A 273 11.93 -6.74 4.61
N GLN A 274 12.41 -7.13 5.78
CA GLN A 274 13.37 -8.24 5.92
C GLN A 274 12.77 -9.58 5.44
N GLY A 275 11.45 -9.75 5.59
CA GLY A 275 10.72 -10.90 5.10
C GLY A 275 10.89 -11.16 3.60
N ARG A 276 11.22 -10.13 2.80
CA ARG A 276 11.58 -10.29 1.39
C ARG A 276 12.72 -11.29 1.16
N TRP A 277 13.70 -11.33 2.07
CA TRP A 277 14.84 -12.24 2.00
C TRP A 277 14.56 -13.59 2.66
N ARG A 278 13.73 -13.59 3.71
CA ARG A 278 13.32 -14.83 4.42
C ARG A 278 12.34 -15.67 3.58
N PHE A 279 11.56 -15.03 2.72
CA PHE A 279 10.49 -15.65 1.93
C PHE A 279 10.62 -15.29 0.44
N LEU A 280 11.68 -15.78 -0.20
CA LEU A 280 12.01 -15.45 -1.59
C LEU A 280 10.84 -15.75 -2.56
N GLY A 281 10.60 -14.83 -3.49
CA GLY A 281 9.57 -14.95 -4.53
C GLY A 281 8.15 -14.60 -4.07
N LYS A 282 7.93 -14.31 -2.77
CA LYS A 282 6.65 -13.85 -2.26
C LYS A 282 6.49 -12.34 -2.37
N HIS A 283 5.26 -11.90 -2.61
CA HIS A 283 4.90 -10.49 -2.53
C HIS A 283 4.65 -10.10 -1.05
N GLU A 284 4.53 -8.80 -0.80
CA GLU A 284 4.43 -8.23 0.54
C GLU A 284 3.18 -8.69 1.31
N GLN A 285 2.00 -8.78 0.69
CA GLN A 285 0.78 -9.26 1.38
C GLN A 285 0.91 -10.73 1.83
N ASP A 286 1.53 -11.57 0.99
CA ASP A 286 1.84 -12.96 1.32
C ASP A 286 2.78 -13.04 2.54
N VAL A 287 3.81 -12.19 2.56
CA VAL A 287 4.73 -12.10 3.70
C VAL A 287 4.04 -11.58 4.94
N PHE A 288 3.15 -10.58 4.85
CA PHE A 288 2.36 -10.10 5.99
C PHE A 288 1.61 -11.25 6.64
N ASN A 289 0.95 -12.08 5.82
CA ASN A 289 0.17 -13.21 6.29
C ASN A 289 1.04 -14.25 7.04
N LEU A 290 2.30 -14.41 6.62
CA LEU A 290 3.27 -15.30 7.27
C LEU A 290 3.80 -14.71 8.58
N ILE A 291 4.16 -13.42 8.61
CA ILE A 291 4.87 -12.84 9.76
C ILE A 291 3.93 -12.36 10.87
N LYS A 292 2.66 -12.06 10.58
CA LYS A 292 1.73 -11.51 11.58
C LYS A 292 1.59 -12.39 12.82
N HIS A 293 1.67 -13.71 12.68
CA HIS A 293 1.57 -14.67 13.79
C HIS A 293 2.76 -14.58 14.75
N GLU A 294 3.96 -14.34 14.21
CA GLU A 294 5.18 -14.17 15.00
C GLU A 294 5.25 -12.75 15.58
N MET A 295 4.98 -11.75 14.75
CA MET A 295 5.26 -10.36 15.06
C MET A 295 4.18 -9.68 15.91
N ALA A 296 2.90 -10.05 15.74
CA ALA A 296 1.82 -9.44 16.51
C ALA A 296 1.99 -9.63 18.03
N PRO A 297 2.20 -10.86 18.57
CA PRO A 297 2.45 -11.03 19.99
C PRO A 297 3.81 -10.46 20.43
N LYS A 298 4.85 -10.57 19.59
CA LYS A 298 6.21 -10.11 19.91
C LYS A 298 6.29 -8.59 20.12
N LEU A 299 5.52 -7.84 19.34
CA LEU A 299 5.50 -6.38 19.38
C LEU A 299 4.26 -5.82 20.11
N ASP A 300 3.40 -6.70 20.62
CA ASP A 300 2.11 -6.33 21.21
C ASP A 300 1.30 -5.43 20.27
N LEU A 301 1.10 -5.89 19.02
CA LEU A 301 0.37 -5.17 17.98
C LEU A 301 -1.12 -5.50 18.01
N ALA A 302 -1.93 -4.46 18.05
CA ALA A 302 -3.36 -4.57 17.77
C ALA A 302 -3.61 -4.52 16.26
N ILE A 303 -3.69 -5.70 15.62
CA ILE A 303 -4.06 -5.85 14.21
C ILE A 303 -5.57 -6.07 14.10
N GLN A 304 -6.27 -5.12 13.51
CA GLN A 304 -7.69 -5.22 13.19
C GLN A 304 -7.87 -5.63 11.73
N PHE A 305 -8.59 -6.72 11.49
CA PHE A 305 -9.09 -7.11 10.18
C PHE A 305 -10.47 -6.49 9.98
N LEU A 306 -10.61 -5.73 8.89
CA LEU A 306 -11.82 -4.97 8.61
C LEU A 306 -12.93 -5.87 8.06
N ASP A 307 -14.12 -5.75 8.65
CA ASP A 307 -15.30 -6.54 8.28
C ASP A 307 -15.74 -6.23 6.84
N THR A 308 -15.85 -7.28 6.03
CA THR A 308 -16.21 -7.20 4.60
C THR A 308 -17.65 -6.76 4.36
N ALA A 309 -18.49 -6.68 5.41
CA ALA A 309 -19.79 -6.02 5.35
C ALA A 309 -19.68 -4.50 5.11
N TYR A 310 -18.58 -3.86 5.56
CA TYR A 310 -18.33 -2.42 5.43
C TYR A 310 -17.17 -2.11 4.48
N ILE A 311 -16.07 -2.86 4.58
CA ILE A 311 -14.87 -2.71 3.75
C ILE A 311 -14.83 -3.91 2.81
N SER A 312 -15.66 -3.84 1.79
CA SER A 312 -15.98 -4.98 0.94
C SER A 312 -14.99 -5.16 -0.20
N GLY A 313 -15.07 -6.30 -0.87
CA GLY A 313 -14.39 -6.53 -2.13
C GLY A 313 -14.99 -7.71 -2.89
N PHE A 314 -14.63 -7.90 -4.15
CA PHE A 314 -15.22 -8.99 -4.96
C PHE A 314 -14.93 -10.39 -4.40
N CYS A 315 -13.85 -10.61 -3.64
CA CYS A 315 -13.61 -11.90 -2.96
C CYS A 315 -14.72 -12.24 -1.94
N GLN A 316 -15.27 -11.22 -1.27
CA GLN A 316 -16.33 -11.33 -0.27
C GLN A 316 -17.25 -10.12 -0.36
N LEU A 317 -18.14 -10.17 -1.35
CA LEU A 317 -18.99 -9.06 -1.71
C LEU A 317 -20.18 -8.91 -0.74
N SER A 318 -20.24 -7.76 -0.06
CA SER A 318 -21.36 -7.39 0.80
C SER A 318 -22.60 -7.14 -0.04
N LYS A 319 -23.74 -7.69 0.34
CA LYS A 319 -25.03 -7.48 -0.36
C LYS A 319 -25.80 -6.26 0.16
N ASP A 320 -25.36 -5.66 1.27
CA ASP A 320 -26.07 -4.57 1.93
C ASP A 320 -25.45 -3.21 1.60
N LEU A 321 -26.01 -2.55 0.59
CA LEU A 321 -25.59 -1.21 0.16
C LEU A 321 -25.82 -0.13 1.23
N ASN A 322 -26.61 -0.40 2.27
CA ASN A 322 -26.80 0.54 3.38
C ASN A 322 -25.60 0.59 4.34
N LYS A 323 -24.74 -0.44 4.32
CA LYS A 323 -23.58 -0.54 5.21
C LYS A 323 -22.27 -0.17 4.55
N ILE A 324 -22.11 -0.57 3.28
CA ILE A 324 -20.83 -0.51 2.57
C ILE A 324 -20.20 0.90 2.63
N CYS A 325 -18.91 0.93 2.96
CA CYS A 325 -18.08 2.14 3.00
C CYS A 325 -17.10 2.14 1.84
N THR A 326 -16.48 1.00 1.56
CA THR A 326 -15.60 0.83 0.39
C THR A 326 -15.85 -0.51 -0.29
N LEU A 327 -15.47 -0.59 -1.57
CA LEU A 327 -15.52 -1.81 -2.36
C LEU A 327 -14.27 -1.91 -3.24
N HIS A 328 -13.44 -2.92 -2.96
CA HIS A 328 -12.22 -3.20 -3.71
C HIS A 328 -12.48 -4.21 -4.84
N ALA A 329 -11.96 -3.94 -6.05
CA ALA A 329 -11.86 -4.93 -7.10
C ALA A 329 -10.73 -5.98 -6.86
N ASN A 330 -10.63 -6.51 -5.64
CA ASN A 330 -9.76 -7.65 -5.32
C ASN A 330 -10.28 -8.95 -5.97
N CYS A 331 -9.48 -10.01 -6.00
CA CYS A 331 -9.79 -11.24 -6.74
C CYS A 331 -10.14 -11.04 -8.23
N CYS A 332 -9.77 -9.91 -8.82
CA CYS A 332 -10.01 -9.58 -10.22
C CYS A 332 -8.67 -9.32 -10.90
N VAL A 333 -8.43 -9.99 -12.03
CA VAL A 333 -7.19 -9.87 -12.80
C VAL A 333 -7.44 -9.12 -14.09
N GLY A 334 -6.56 -8.15 -14.37
CA GLY A 334 -6.55 -7.38 -15.61
C GLY A 334 -7.35 -6.08 -15.54
N LEU A 335 -6.72 -4.99 -15.99
CA LEU A 335 -7.28 -3.64 -15.99
C LEU A 335 -8.65 -3.53 -16.68
N GLY A 336 -8.85 -4.21 -17.81
CA GLY A 336 -10.10 -4.17 -18.57
C GLY A 336 -11.29 -4.74 -17.79
N ALA A 337 -11.10 -5.87 -17.12
CA ALA A 337 -12.12 -6.51 -16.30
C ALA A 337 -12.49 -5.65 -15.09
N LYS A 338 -11.48 -5.11 -14.40
CA LYS A 338 -11.66 -4.16 -13.28
C LYS A 338 -12.48 -2.95 -13.69
N LEU A 339 -12.12 -2.30 -14.80
CA LEU A 339 -12.84 -1.12 -15.31
C LEU A 339 -14.30 -1.41 -15.64
N HIS A 340 -14.58 -2.55 -16.28
CA HIS A 340 -15.94 -2.95 -16.62
C HIS A 340 -16.82 -3.08 -15.38
N ASP A 341 -16.38 -3.88 -14.41
CA ASP A 341 -17.20 -4.19 -13.24
C ASP A 341 -17.31 -3.00 -12.28
N LEU A 342 -16.25 -2.20 -12.12
CA LEU A 342 -16.28 -1.00 -11.28
C LEU A 342 -17.20 0.10 -11.85
N ARG A 343 -17.34 0.22 -13.18
CA ARG A 343 -18.37 1.08 -13.77
C ARG A 343 -19.78 0.58 -13.41
N GLY A 344 -20.00 -0.72 -13.46
CA GLY A 344 -21.25 -1.34 -13.02
C GLY A 344 -21.55 -1.09 -11.54
N VAL A 345 -20.54 -1.17 -10.68
CA VAL A 345 -20.64 -0.82 -9.26
C VAL A 345 -21.07 0.65 -9.07
N LEU A 346 -20.45 1.59 -9.78
CA LEU A 346 -20.80 3.01 -9.69
C LEU A 346 -22.20 3.32 -10.27
N ASP A 347 -22.64 2.62 -11.32
CA ASP A 347 -24.03 2.71 -11.81
C ASP A 347 -25.03 2.32 -10.74
N VAL A 348 -24.79 1.19 -10.06
CA VAL A 348 -25.67 0.71 -9.00
C VAL A 348 -25.67 1.70 -7.83
N TRP A 349 -24.50 2.24 -7.46
CA TRP A 349 -24.38 3.25 -6.43
C TRP A 349 -25.15 4.53 -6.75
N ARG A 350 -25.08 5.02 -8.00
CA ARG A 350 -25.89 6.16 -8.47
C ARG A 350 -27.39 5.89 -8.32
N ASN A 351 -27.85 4.72 -8.74
CA ASN A 351 -29.26 4.37 -8.63
C ASN A 351 -29.70 4.26 -7.17
N TYR A 352 -28.87 3.64 -6.31
CA TYR A 352 -29.11 3.56 -4.88
C TYR A 352 -29.22 4.94 -4.24
N THR A 353 -28.30 5.86 -4.55
CA THR A 353 -28.27 7.23 -4.01
C THR A 353 -29.33 8.16 -4.62
N ALA A 354 -29.93 7.80 -5.76
CA ALA A 354 -31.11 8.47 -6.30
C ALA A 354 -32.42 7.94 -5.71
N GLY A 355 -32.43 6.72 -5.17
CA GLY A 355 -33.60 6.06 -4.61
C GLY A 355 -34.10 6.70 -3.31
N THR A 356 -35.39 6.51 -3.03
CA THR A 356 -36.02 6.98 -1.79
C THR A 356 -35.51 6.19 -0.56
N PRO A 357 -35.59 6.76 0.66
CA PRO A 357 -35.17 6.04 1.87
C PRO A 357 -35.87 4.68 2.07
N ASP A 358 -37.15 4.57 1.69
CA ASP A 358 -37.89 3.30 1.78
C ASP A 358 -37.36 2.25 0.79
N GLU A 359 -37.01 2.64 -0.43
CA GLU A 359 -36.44 1.71 -1.42
C GLU A 359 -35.05 1.20 -1.02
N ARG A 360 -34.24 2.08 -0.42
CA ARG A 360 -32.93 1.71 0.13
C ARG A 360 -33.06 0.74 1.29
N ARG A 361 -33.97 1.02 2.23
CA ARG A 361 -34.28 0.14 3.37
C ARG A 361 -34.84 -1.21 2.93
N ALA A 362 -35.66 -1.22 1.89
CA ALA A 362 -36.24 -2.43 1.32
C ALA A 362 -35.22 -3.30 0.55
N GLY A 363 -33.98 -2.83 0.35
CA GLY A 363 -32.94 -3.60 -0.32
C GLY A 363 -33.20 -3.82 -1.81
N LYS A 364 -33.90 -2.88 -2.47
CA LYS A 364 -34.25 -2.99 -3.92
C LYS A 364 -33.05 -2.88 -4.86
N PHE A 365 -31.93 -2.32 -4.39
CA PHE A 365 -30.72 -2.12 -5.18
C PHE A 365 -29.75 -3.27 -4.94
N GLN A 366 -29.30 -3.90 -6.01
CA GLN A 366 -28.39 -5.04 -5.96
C GLN A 366 -27.28 -4.87 -7.00
N TRP A 367 -26.13 -5.50 -6.73
CA TRP A 367 -25.04 -5.56 -7.69
C TRP A 367 -25.47 -6.26 -8.98
N LYS A 368 -24.98 -5.79 -10.13
CA LYS A 368 -25.20 -6.43 -11.42
C LYS A 368 -24.36 -7.71 -11.45
N LEU A 369 -25.03 -8.87 -11.42
CA LEU A 369 -24.39 -10.18 -11.40
C LEU A 369 -24.87 -11.06 -12.57
N PRO A 370 -23.99 -11.91 -13.14
CA PRO A 370 -22.54 -11.93 -12.91
C PRO A 370 -21.85 -10.73 -13.59
N GLY A 371 -20.74 -10.28 -13.00
CA GLY A 371 -19.75 -9.42 -13.66
C GLY A 371 -18.68 -10.25 -14.36
N ILE A 372 -17.61 -9.61 -14.85
CA ILE A 372 -16.44 -10.32 -15.38
C ILE A 372 -15.64 -10.98 -14.23
N CYS A 373 -15.54 -10.27 -13.10
CA CYS A 373 -14.84 -10.66 -11.88
C CYS A 373 -15.78 -10.94 -10.71
N ILE A 374 -17.02 -10.48 -10.77
CA ILE A 374 -18.01 -10.69 -9.72
C ILE A 374 -18.84 -11.93 -10.07
N HIS A 375 -18.68 -12.99 -9.29
CA HIS A 375 -19.28 -14.31 -9.56
C HIS A 375 -20.45 -14.66 -8.64
#